data_AF-A6F3W6-F1
#
_entry.id   AF-A6F3W6-F1
#
_cell.length_a   1.000
_cell.length_b   1.000
_cell.length_c   1.000
_cell.angle_alpha   90.00
_cell.angle_beta   90.00
_cell.angle_gamma   90.00
#
_symmetry.space_group_name_H-M   'P 1'
#
loop_
_entity.id
_entity.type
_entity.pdbx_description
1 polymer ?
#
loop_
_entity_poly.entity_id
_entity_poly.type
_entity_poly.pdbx_seq_one_letter_code
_entity_poly.pdbx_strand_id
1 'polypeptide(L)'
;MSPMRFMPVSRVIASLFAILSFSASSTELPFPDENVQPTELGEKSIRIGRDYSILNLGNISSGMSGSQVEAVLGPPSDRTSHGDLSHWHYNVNFPIAGGASQLVCQYKIVFTPGGEVSSTHWRRHTCENLAQTLIATPPAEVTPQ
;
A
#
# COMPACT_ATOMS: atom_id res chain seq x y z
N MET A 1 56.92 -36.48 49.94
CA MET A 1 55.62 -37.18 50.08
C MET A 1 54.98 -36.68 51.37
N SER A 2 54.00 -35.79 51.26
CA SER A 2 53.42 -35.06 52.40
C SER A 2 52.41 -35.91 53.17
N PRO A 3 52.31 -35.71 54.50
CA PRO A 3 51.37 -36.43 55.36
C PRO A 3 50.03 -35.67 55.58
N MET A 4 48.97 -36.47 55.74
CA MET A 4 47.91 -36.42 56.76
C MET A 4 47.48 -35.05 57.33
N ARG A 5 46.17 -34.73 57.28
CA ARG A 5 45.20 -34.99 58.38
C ARG A 5 43.80 -34.39 58.13
N PHE A 6 42.82 -35.07 58.72
CA PHE A 6 41.38 -34.80 58.84
C PHE A 6 41.02 -33.45 59.47
N MET A 7 39.88 -32.86 59.06
CA MET A 7 38.77 -32.42 59.95
C MET A 7 37.58 -31.81 59.16
N PRO A 8 36.40 -31.52 59.77
CA PRO A 8 35.10 -31.99 59.27
C PRO A 8 34.06 -30.88 58.99
N VAL A 9 32.88 -31.33 58.52
CA VAL A 9 31.52 -30.73 58.59
C VAL A 9 31.39 -29.22 58.41
N SER A 10 30.68 -28.80 57.34
CA SER A 10 29.75 -27.67 57.47
C SER A 10 28.61 -27.72 56.45
N ARG A 11 27.43 -28.02 56.99
CA ARG A 11 26.11 -27.42 56.72
C ARG A 11 25.82 -27.06 55.26
N VAL A 12 25.00 -27.92 54.65
CA VAL A 12 24.21 -27.61 53.45
C VAL A 12 23.37 -26.37 53.74
N ILE A 13 23.68 -25.24 53.10
CA ILE A 13 22.80 -24.07 53.05
C ILE A 13 21.88 -24.30 51.85
N ALA A 14 20.62 -24.63 52.12
CA ALA A 14 19.58 -24.66 51.11
C ALA A 14 19.25 -23.22 50.71
N SER A 15 19.88 -22.74 49.64
CA SER A 15 19.59 -21.44 49.04
C SER A 15 18.27 -21.54 48.26
N LEU A 16 17.16 -21.08 48.85
CA LEU A 16 15.95 -20.78 48.09
C LEU A 16 16.22 -19.59 47.16
N PHE A 17 16.62 -19.85 45.92
CA PHE A 17 16.51 -18.86 44.85
C PHE A 17 15.05 -18.79 44.42
N ALA A 18 14.31 -17.80 44.94
CA ALA A 18 13.02 -17.42 44.40
C ALA A 18 13.25 -16.90 42.96
N ILE A 19 12.88 -17.69 41.97
CA ILE A 19 12.85 -17.26 40.57
C ILE A 19 11.70 -16.26 40.45
N LEU A 20 12.02 -14.97 40.54
CA LEU A 20 11.09 -13.90 40.20
C LEU A 20 10.86 -13.95 38.70
N SER A 21 9.75 -14.58 38.28
CA SER A 21 9.25 -14.53 36.92
C SER A 21 9.01 -13.06 36.54
N PHE A 22 9.97 -12.45 35.84
CA PHE A 22 9.78 -11.16 35.19
C PHE A 22 8.71 -11.37 34.11
N SER A 23 7.46 -11.05 34.43
CA SER A 23 6.44 -10.86 33.41
C SER A 23 6.85 -9.59 32.67
N ALA A 24 7.52 -9.73 31.54
CA ALA A 24 7.72 -8.64 30.61
C ALA A 24 6.34 -8.30 30.04
N SER A 25 5.58 -7.45 30.75
CA SER A 25 4.44 -6.76 30.18
C SER A 25 4.99 -5.81 29.13
N SER A 26 5.02 -6.25 27.87
CA SER A 26 5.19 -5.36 26.74
C SER A 26 3.94 -4.48 26.67
N THR A 27 3.95 -3.37 27.40
CA THR A 27 3.00 -2.28 27.19
C THR A 27 3.36 -1.70 25.83
N GLU A 28 2.66 -2.14 24.78
CA GLU A 28 2.77 -1.55 23.45
C GLU A 28 2.42 -0.06 23.60
N LEU A 29 3.41 0.81 23.38
CA LEU A 29 3.18 2.24 23.46
C LEU A 29 2.26 2.63 22.31
N PRO A 30 1.21 3.44 22.57
CA PRO A 30 0.42 3.98 21.48
C PRO A 30 1.32 4.76 20.53
N PHE A 31 1.00 4.73 19.24
CA PHE A 31 1.66 5.60 18.28
C PHE A 31 1.59 7.05 18.78
N PRO A 32 2.66 7.84 18.67
CA PRO A 32 2.64 9.23 19.08
C PRO A 32 1.54 9.97 18.31
N ASP A 33 0.75 10.77 19.03
CA ASP A 33 -0.30 11.58 18.43
C ASP A 33 0.31 12.72 17.61
N GLU A 34 0.34 12.55 16.30
CA GLU A 34 0.64 13.60 15.32
C GLU A 34 -0.69 14.29 14.94
N ASN A 35 -0.96 15.45 15.56
CA ASN A 35 -2.12 16.26 15.21
C ASN A 35 -1.77 17.21 14.07
N VAL A 36 -1.93 16.74 12.82
CA VAL A 36 -1.86 17.59 11.62
C VAL A 36 -3.26 17.81 11.11
N GLN A 37 -3.70 19.05 11.07
CA GLN A 37 -5.02 19.37 10.53
C GLN A 37 -5.04 19.10 9.02
N PRO A 38 -6.12 18.54 8.45
CA PRO A 38 -6.22 18.31 7.01
C PRO A 38 -6.04 19.59 6.16
N THR A 39 -6.31 20.76 6.73
CA THR A 39 -6.04 22.08 6.11
C THR A 39 -4.56 22.47 6.11
N GLU A 40 -3.75 21.90 6.99
CA GLU A 40 -2.29 22.10 7.05
C GLU A 40 -1.57 21.13 6.10
N LEU A 41 -2.24 20.05 5.68
CA LEU A 41 -1.83 19.24 4.55
C LEU A 41 -2.02 20.10 3.29
N GLY A 42 -0.95 20.77 2.84
CA GLY A 42 -0.98 21.59 1.62
C GLY A 42 -1.60 20.85 0.44
N GLU A 43 -2.14 21.57 -0.54
CA GLU A 43 -2.98 21.03 -1.64
C GLU A 43 -2.40 19.77 -2.33
N LYS A 44 -1.07 19.66 -2.41
CA LYS A 44 -0.34 18.51 -2.97
C LYS A 44 -0.56 17.18 -2.21
N SER A 45 -0.93 17.27 -0.94
CA SER A 45 -1.14 16.12 -0.05
C SER A 45 -2.52 15.48 -0.25
N ILE A 46 -3.50 16.26 -0.73
CA ILE A 46 -4.86 15.78 -0.98
C ILE A 46 -4.92 15.14 -2.36
N ARG A 47 -5.41 13.89 -2.42
CA ARG A 47 -5.62 13.18 -3.69
C ARG A 47 -7.08 13.25 -4.06
N ILE A 48 -7.36 14.01 -5.11
CA ILE A 48 -8.68 14.07 -5.71
C ILE A 48 -8.74 13.01 -6.81
N GLY A 49 -9.61 12.01 -6.65
CA GLY A 49 -9.86 10.99 -7.65
C GLY A 49 -10.93 11.40 -8.65
N ARG A 50 -10.94 10.72 -9.80
CA ARG A 50 -11.97 10.84 -10.85
C ARG A 50 -12.48 9.47 -11.21
N ASP A 51 -13.71 9.41 -11.69
CA ASP A 51 -14.29 8.18 -12.22
C ASP A 51 -13.79 7.95 -13.64
N TYR A 52 -13.34 6.72 -13.93
CA TYR A 52 -12.91 6.30 -15.26
C TYR A 52 -13.64 5.01 -15.63
N SER A 53 -13.89 4.81 -16.92
CA SER A 53 -14.32 3.50 -17.41
C SER A 53 -13.26 2.45 -17.10
N ILE A 54 -13.64 1.42 -16.34
CA ILE A 54 -12.72 0.34 -15.99
C ILE A 54 -12.24 -0.42 -17.23
N LEU A 55 -13.11 -0.56 -18.23
CA LEU A 55 -12.76 -1.19 -19.51
C LEU A 55 -11.73 -0.35 -20.27
N ASN A 56 -11.85 0.98 -20.25
CA ASN A 56 -10.88 1.86 -20.87
C ASN A 56 -9.51 1.77 -20.19
N LEU A 57 -9.47 1.70 -18.85
CA LEU A 57 -8.23 1.48 -18.11
C LEU A 57 -7.59 0.14 -18.45
N GLY A 58 -8.41 -0.92 -18.56
CA GLY A 58 -7.96 -2.26 -18.96
C GLY A 58 -7.51 -2.38 -20.42
N ASN A 59 -7.99 -1.49 -21.30
CA ASN A 59 -7.64 -1.46 -22.71
C ASN A 59 -6.33 -0.71 -23.01
N ILE A 60 -5.72 -0.06 -22.02
CA ILE A 60 -4.42 0.58 -22.23
C ILE A 60 -3.34 -0.51 -22.36
N SER A 61 -2.78 -0.63 -23.56
CA SER A 61 -1.75 -1.62 -23.88
C SER A 61 -0.45 -0.97 -24.32
N SER A 62 0.65 -1.72 -24.27
CA SER A 62 1.93 -1.30 -24.83
C SER A 62 1.79 -0.94 -26.32
N GLY A 63 2.56 0.05 -26.77
CA GLY A 63 2.55 0.56 -28.15
C GLY A 63 1.50 1.64 -28.43
N MET A 64 0.54 1.88 -27.53
CA MET A 64 -0.40 3.00 -27.70
C MET A 64 0.34 4.35 -27.59
N SER A 65 0.00 5.32 -28.45
CA SER A 65 0.54 6.67 -28.34
C SER A 65 -0.08 7.44 -27.17
N GLY A 66 0.63 8.45 -26.67
CA GLY A 66 0.07 9.39 -25.69
C GLY A 66 -1.27 10.01 -26.14
N SER A 67 -1.42 10.34 -27.43
CA SER A 67 -2.68 10.88 -27.97
C SER A 67 -3.83 9.88 -27.93
N GLN A 68 -3.57 8.59 -28.19
CA GLN A 68 -4.58 7.54 -28.04
C GLN A 68 -4.99 7.36 -26.58
N VAL A 69 -4.03 7.42 -25.65
CA VAL A 69 -4.31 7.35 -24.21
C VAL A 69 -5.19 8.53 -23.76
N GLU A 70 -4.87 9.76 -24.16
CA GLU A 70 -5.68 10.94 -23.81
C GLU A 70 -7.07 10.91 -24.44
N ALA A 71 -7.21 10.38 -25.65
CA ALA A 71 -8.52 10.23 -26.28
C ALA A 71 -9.45 9.28 -25.48
N VAL A 72 -8.87 8.31 -24.76
CA VAL A 72 -9.60 7.27 -24.02
C VAL A 72 -9.79 7.61 -22.53
N LEU A 73 -8.79 8.21 -21.90
CA LEU A 73 -8.76 8.50 -20.46
C LEU A 73 -8.80 9.99 -20.12
N GLY A 74 -8.65 10.87 -21.10
CA GLY A 74 -8.42 12.28 -20.87
C GLY A 74 -7.03 12.58 -20.32
N PRO A 75 -6.78 13.85 -19.93
CA PRO A 75 -5.48 14.28 -19.42
C PRO A 75 -5.20 13.63 -18.05
N PRO A 76 -3.95 13.25 -17.76
CA PRO A 76 -3.56 12.72 -16.46
C PRO A 76 -3.68 13.77 -15.35
N SER A 77 -3.72 13.30 -14.10
CA SER A 77 -3.67 14.15 -12.91
C SER A 77 -2.29 14.78 -12.72
N ASP A 78 -1.23 14.09 -13.13
CA ASP A 78 0.15 14.58 -13.06
C ASP A 78 1.01 13.94 -14.15
N ARG A 79 2.08 14.64 -14.56
CA ARG A 79 3.09 14.16 -15.49
C ARG A 79 4.47 14.37 -14.89
N THR A 80 5.23 13.30 -14.80
CA THR A 80 6.61 13.31 -14.30
C THR A 80 7.52 12.63 -15.30
N SER A 81 8.83 12.81 -15.16
CA SER A 81 9.81 12.09 -15.97
C SER A 81 10.85 11.44 -15.07
N HIS A 82 11.38 10.29 -15.49
CA HIS A 82 12.50 9.63 -14.84
C HIS A 82 13.47 9.11 -15.92
N GLY A 83 14.61 9.78 -16.04
CA GLY A 83 15.43 9.66 -17.24
C GLY A 83 14.64 10.08 -18.48
N ASP A 84 14.72 9.29 -19.55
CA ASP A 84 14.03 9.57 -20.81
C ASP A 84 12.60 9.01 -20.88
N LEU A 85 12.11 8.44 -19.76
CA LEU A 85 10.75 7.90 -19.67
C LEU A 85 9.79 8.96 -19.14
N SER A 86 8.66 9.13 -19.82
CA SER A 86 7.54 9.94 -19.32
C SER A 86 6.57 9.09 -18.53
N HIS A 87 6.15 9.57 -17.36
CA HIS A 87 5.19 8.89 -16.49
C HIS A 87 3.96 9.77 -16.33
N TRP A 88 2.80 9.21 -16.65
CA TRP A 88 1.52 9.86 -16.44
C TRP A 88 0.79 9.18 -15.30
N HIS A 89 0.25 9.98 -14.37
CA HIS A 89 -0.42 9.49 -13.17
C HIS A 89 -1.89 9.86 -13.21
N TYR A 90 -2.74 8.90 -12.88
CA TYR A 90 -4.19 9.04 -12.78
C TYR A 90 -4.63 8.65 -11.37
N ASN A 91 -5.46 9.48 -10.74
CA ASN A 91 -6.17 9.14 -9.50
C ASN A 91 -7.57 8.61 -9.86
N VAL A 92 -7.79 7.30 -9.77
CA VAL A 92 -9.01 6.58 -10.14
C VAL A 92 -9.85 6.32 -8.90
N ASN A 93 -11.12 6.67 -8.92
CA ASN A 93 -12.06 6.26 -7.88
C ASN A 93 -12.55 4.84 -8.14
N PHE A 94 -12.44 3.98 -7.13
CA PHE A 94 -13.15 2.71 -7.12
C PHE A 94 -14.21 2.67 -6.02
N PRO A 95 -15.41 2.13 -6.31
CA PRO A 95 -16.42 1.94 -5.29
C PRO A 95 -15.93 0.93 -4.26
N ILE A 96 -16.13 1.24 -2.99
CA ILE A 96 -15.93 0.29 -1.88
C ILE A 96 -17.28 -0.06 -1.24
N ALA A 97 -17.28 -1.08 -0.37
CA ALA A 97 -18.45 -1.73 0.21
C ALA A 97 -19.64 -0.79 0.48
N GLY A 98 -20.80 -1.12 -0.09
CA GLY A 98 -22.04 -0.36 0.06
C GLY A 98 -22.18 0.86 -0.86
N GLY A 99 -21.20 1.17 -1.71
CA GLY A 99 -21.28 2.22 -2.74
C GLY A 99 -21.24 3.67 -2.23
N ALA A 100 -21.33 3.86 -0.91
CA ALA A 100 -21.33 5.19 -0.27
C ALA A 100 -19.93 5.80 -0.09
N SER A 101 -18.86 5.08 -0.46
CA SER A 101 -17.48 5.55 -0.33
C SER A 101 -16.64 5.11 -1.52
N GLN A 102 -15.58 5.88 -1.76
CA GLN A 102 -14.65 5.63 -2.86
C GLN A 102 -13.23 5.46 -2.33
N LEU A 103 -12.52 4.47 -2.86
CA LEU A 103 -11.08 4.33 -2.70
C LEU A 103 -10.40 5.02 -3.88
N VAL A 104 -9.54 6.00 -3.59
CA VAL A 104 -8.72 6.65 -4.62
C VAL A 104 -7.45 5.82 -4.89
N CYS A 105 -7.41 5.19 -6.05
CA CYS A 105 -6.33 4.36 -6.55
C CYS A 105 -5.43 5.11 -7.54
N GLN A 106 -4.11 5.00 -7.39
CA GLN A 106 -3.17 5.61 -8.33
C GLN A 106 -2.79 4.61 -9.42
N TYR A 107 -3.01 5.02 -10.66
CA TYR A 107 -2.64 4.30 -11.87
C TYR A 107 -1.58 5.09 -12.63
N LYS A 108 -0.48 4.43 -13.00
CA LYS A 108 0.65 5.03 -13.70
C LYS A 108 0.79 4.39 -15.08
N ILE A 109 0.96 5.21 -16.10
CA ILE A 109 1.33 4.79 -17.45
C ILE A 109 2.76 5.28 -17.70
N VAL A 110 3.64 4.37 -18.12
CA VAL A 110 5.03 4.66 -18.47
C VAL A 110 5.14 4.68 -19.98
N PHE A 111 5.70 5.76 -20.52
CA PHE A 111 5.95 5.93 -21.94
C PHE A 111 7.44 5.82 -22.25
N THR A 112 7.76 5.20 -23.39
CA THR A 112 9.08 5.20 -23.99
C THR A 112 9.46 6.62 -24.45
N PRO A 113 10.74 6.87 -24.78
CA PRO A 113 11.15 8.15 -25.37
C PRO A 113 10.43 8.47 -26.69
N GLY A 114 9.95 7.44 -27.40
CA GLY A 114 9.13 7.58 -28.61
C GLY A 114 7.68 8.01 -28.37
N GLY A 115 7.25 8.16 -27.11
CA GLY A 115 5.89 8.58 -26.76
C GLY A 115 4.85 7.46 -26.82
N GLU A 116 5.30 6.21 -26.81
CA GLU A 116 4.45 5.01 -26.80
C GLU A 116 4.41 4.38 -25.41
N VAL A 117 3.26 3.81 -25.03
CA VAL A 117 3.10 3.09 -23.77
C VAL A 117 4.09 1.93 -23.72
N SER A 118 4.93 1.92 -22.70
CA SER A 118 5.81 0.82 -22.35
C SER A 118 5.09 -0.14 -21.40
N SER A 119 4.53 0.39 -20.30
CA SER A 119 3.88 -0.42 -19.26
C SER A 119 2.88 0.39 -18.42
N THR A 120 2.03 -0.31 -17.67
CA THR A 120 1.05 0.29 -16.76
C THR A 120 1.15 -0.34 -15.38
N HIS A 121 0.87 0.44 -14.33
CA HIS A 121 1.10 0.03 -12.94
C HIS A 121 0.07 0.63 -12.01
N TRP A 122 -0.48 -0.20 -11.12
CA TRP A 122 -1.20 0.28 -9.95
C TRP A 122 -0.22 0.50 -8.80
N ARG A 123 -0.39 1.60 -8.05
CA ARG A 123 0.49 1.87 -6.90
C ARG A 123 0.32 0.85 -5.76
N ARG A 124 -0.88 0.29 -5.59
CA ARG A 124 -1.22 -0.67 -4.53
C ARG A 124 -1.82 -1.92 -5.17
N HIS A 125 -1.38 -3.11 -4.75
CA HIS A 125 -1.93 -4.39 -5.23
C HIS A 125 -3.43 -4.55 -4.97
N THR A 126 -3.96 -3.98 -3.88
CA THR A 126 -5.41 -3.97 -3.63
C THR A 126 -6.19 -3.29 -4.75
N CYS A 127 -5.66 -2.19 -5.31
CA CYS A 127 -6.27 -1.50 -6.44
C CYS A 127 -6.17 -2.31 -7.72
N GLU A 128 -5.05 -2.98 -7.94
CA GLU A 128 -4.86 -3.88 -9.09
C GLU A 128 -5.87 -5.03 -9.07
N ASN A 129 -6.01 -5.72 -7.93
CA ASN A 129 -6.96 -6.81 -7.76
C ASN A 129 -8.41 -6.33 -7.94
N LEU A 130 -8.73 -5.15 -7.40
CA LEU A 130 -10.06 -4.55 -7.57
C LEU A 130 -10.33 -4.23 -9.05
N ALA A 131 -9.37 -3.62 -9.75
CA ALA A 131 -9.48 -3.34 -11.18
C ALA A 131 -9.71 -4.63 -11.98
N GLN A 132 -8.93 -5.67 -11.73
CA GLN A 132 -9.06 -6.97 -12.40
C GLN A 132 -10.44 -7.61 -12.13
N THR A 133 -10.93 -7.53 -10.90
CA THR A 133 -12.26 -8.04 -10.52
C THR A 133 -13.37 -7.30 -11.27
N LEU A 134 -13.27 -5.97 -11.34
CA LEU A 134 -14.25 -5.12 -12.03
C LEU A 134 -14.21 -5.28 -13.55
N ILE A 135 -13.05 -5.61 -14.14
CA ILE A 135 -12.93 -5.96 -15.56
C ILE A 135 -13.53 -7.34 -15.85
N ALA A 136 -13.27 -8.31 -14.97
CA ALA A 136 -13.69 -9.70 -15.14
C ALA A 136 -15.18 -9.92 -14.86
N THR A 137 -15.83 -9.05 -14.10
CA THR A 137 -17.26 -9.13 -13.82
C THR A 137 -18.02 -8.51 -14.99
N PRO A 138 -18.73 -9.30 -15.83
CA PRO A 138 -19.64 -8.71 -16.81
C PRO A 138 -20.66 -7.85 -16.06
N PRO A 139 -21.14 -6.72 -16.61
CA PRO A 139 -22.17 -5.93 -15.95
C PRO A 139 -23.34 -6.86 -15.62
N ALA A 140 -23.51 -7.20 -14.34
CA ALA A 140 -24.61 -8.05 -13.93
C ALA A 140 -25.88 -7.29 -14.32
N GLU A 141 -26.66 -7.94 -15.19
CA GLU A 141 -27.99 -7.54 -15.59
C GLU A 141 -28.79 -7.13 -14.35
N VAL A 142 -29.05 -5.83 -14.22
CA VAL A 142 -30.02 -5.31 -13.26
C VAL A 142 -31.38 -5.76 -13.75
N THR A 143 -31.81 -6.95 -13.35
CA THR A 143 -33.20 -7.37 -13.55
C THR A 143 -34.07 -6.54 -12.61
N PRO A 144 -35.03 -5.73 -13.10
CA PRO A 144 -36.00 -5.09 -12.23
C PRO A 144 -36.85 -6.19 -11.57
N GLN A 145 -37.00 -6.15 -10.24
CA GLN A 145 -38.05 -6.90 -9.54
C GLN A 145 -39.42 -6.31 -9.84
#